data_AF-A0AAW1BN76-F1
#
_entry.id   AF-A0AAW1BN76-F1
#
_cell.length_a   1.000
_cell.length_b   1.000
_cell.length_c   1.000
_cell.angle_alpha   90.00
_cell.angle_beta   90.00
_cell.angle_gamma   90.00
#
_symmetry.space_group_name_H-M   'P 1'
#
loop_
_entity.id
_entity.type
_entity.pdbx_description
1 polymer ?
#
loop_
_entity_poly.entity_id
_entity_poly.type
_entity_poly.pdbx_seq_one_letter_code
_entity_poly.pdbx_strand_id
1 'polypeptide(L)'
;SKNKYLHHKDLKIYLFQLLSLVASTHIVNSTHSSLQSKQGLPIINQVISWMTLVSSLIVPLLSPTFLFLRLLSIFLSLMSTYLLLSTGYEALFPLALALLMFVWIGMEQETIQQHGISFKPKLSVLSFSCPTDITQFRPLNVDDIRRAFFFVFFIVTAFFGTGNIASINSFDPTSVYCFLTVFSPFLMGGLLLWKIAIPFVLVSCAFEAIQVTTQLSSKRLFLIVLVISDIMALHFFFLVKDYGSWLDIGTSISHYVIVMSFTIFLMLLSGVAQLLTTKRLELWEETKRHSL
;
A
#
# COMPACT_ATOMS: atom_id res chain seq x y z
N SER A 1 -2.54 28.40 -20.94
CA SER A 1 -3.78 28.40 -20.13
C SER A 1 -4.14 27.00 -19.60
N LYS A 2 -4.31 25.97 -20.45
CA LYS A 2 -4.68 24.59 -20.05
C LYS A 2 -3.69 23.89 -19.09
N ASN A 3 -2.38 24.08 -19.29
CA ASN A 3 -1.34 23.46 -18.42
C ASN A 3 -1.33 24.03 -16.99
N LYS A 4 -1.68 25.31 -16.82
CA LYS A 4 -1.77 25.98 -15.51
C LYS A 4 -3.03 25.52 -14.74
N TYR A 5 -4.11 25.24 -15.47
CA TYR A 5 -5.36 24.70 -14.90
C TYR A 5 -5.18 23.26 -14.40
N LEU A 6 -4.49 22.41 -15.17
CA LEU A 6 -4.20 21.02 -14.80
C LEU A 6 -3.37 20.96 -13.50
N HIS A 7 -2.31 21.78 -13.41
CA HIS A 7 -1.49 21.88 -12.22
C HIS A 7 -2.26 22.38 -10.98
N HIS A 8 -3.24 23.27 -11.16
CA HIS A 8 -4.06 23.76 -10.05
C HIS A 8 -5.06 22.69 -9.57
N LYS A 9 -5.64 21.91 -10.48
CA LYS A 9 -6.51 20.77 -10.15
C LYS A 9 -5.75 19.70 -9.37
N ASP A 10 -4.54 19.38 -9.82
CA ASP A 10 -3.68 18.39 -9.15
C ASP A 10 -3.29 18.87 -7.74
N LEU A 11 -2.94 20.14 -7.56
CA LEU A 11 -2.63 20.71 -6.23
C LEU A 11 -3.82 20.62 -5.25
N LYS A 12 -5.05 20.84 -5.74
CA LYS A 12 -6.26 20.72 -4.92
C LYS A 12 -6.46 19.31 -4.38
N ILE A 13 -6.09 18.28 -5.15
CA ILE A 13 -6.18 16.87 -4.71
C ILE A 13 -5.24 16.63 -3.53
N TYR A 14 -3.98 17.07 -3.60
CA TYR A 14 -3.03 16.91 -2.49
C TYR A 14 -3.44 17.72 -1.26
N LEU A 15 -3.94 18.94 -1.45
CA LEU A 15 -4.48 19.75 -0.35
C LEU A 15 -5.66 19.04 0.34
N PHE A 16 -6.57 18.44 -0.43
CA PHE A 16 -7.67 17.64 0.11
C PHE A 16 -7.16 16.42 0.90
N GLN A 17 -6.16 15.71 0.37
CA GLN A 17 -5.56 14.56 1.06
C GLN A 17 -4.86 14.96 2.37
N LEU A 18 -4.14 16.08 2.37
CA LEU A 18 -3.53 16.64 3.59
C LEU A 18 -4.59 17.04 4.62
N LEU A 19 -5.68 17.69 4.19
CA LEU A 19 -6.80 18.00 5.06
C LEU A 19 -7.46 16.74 5.62
N SER A 20 -7.62 15.70 4.81
CA SER A 20 -8.13 14.39 5.25
C SER A 20 -7.24 13.78 6.34
N LEU A 21 -5.91 13.86 6.17
CA LEU A 21 -4.94 13.38 7.15
C LEU A 21 -5.07 14.13 8.49
N VAL A 22 -5.13 15.47 8.44
CA VAL A 22 -5.32 16.29 9.65
C VAL A 22 -6.67 15.99 10.30
N ALA A 23 -7.74 15.89 9.52
CA ALA A 23 -9.07 15.54 10.01
C ALA A 23 -9.07 14.17 10.70
N SER A 24 -8.39 13.17 10.13
CA SER A 24 -8.31 11.83 10.74
C SER A 24 -7.55 11.85 12.08
N THR A 25 -6.46 12.60 12.21
CA THR A 25 -5.80 12.78 13.53
C THR A 25 -6.72 13.45 14.56
N HIS A 26 -7.47 14.47 14.14
CA HIS A 26 -8.43 15.14 15.01
C HIS A 26 -9.57 14.22 15.44
N ILE A 27 -10.09 13.39 14.52
CA ILE A 27 -11.17 12.42 14.80
C ILE A 27 -10.71 11.35 15.78
N VAL A 28 -9.49 10.83 15.63
CA VAL A 28 -8.94 9.85 16.58
C VAL A 28 -8.88 10.45 17.99
N ASN A 29 -8.34 11.66 18.13
CA ASN A 29 -8.25 12.35 19.42
C ASN A 29 -9.63 12.68 20.02
N SER A 30 -10.55 13.18 19.18
CA SER A 30 -11.92 13.50 19.58
C SER A 30 -12.69 12.25 20.02
N THR A 31 -12.54 11.15 19.27
CA THR A 31 -13.18 9.87 19.59
C THR A 31 -12.61 9.30 20.89
N HIS A 32 -11.29 9.36 21.07
CA HIS A 32 -10.65 8.94 22.32
C HIS A 32 -11.17 9.75 23.52
N SER A 33 -11.22 11.09 23.40
CA SER A 33 -11.75 11.96 24.46
C SER A 33 -13.24 11.70 24.76
N SER A 34 -14.07 11.47 23.73
CA SER A 34 -15.50 11.21 23.89
C SER A 34 -15.75 9.87 24.61
N LEU A 35 -14.99 8.84 24.24
CA LEU A 35 -15.03 7.54 24.91
C LEU A 35 -14.54 7.61 26.35
N GLN A 36 -13.47 8.36 26.64
CA GLN A 36 -13.03 8.61 28.02
C GLN A 36 -14.11 9.29 28.86
N SER A 37 -14.83 10.25 28.27
CA SER A 37 -15.96 10.95 28.92
C SER A 37 -17.26 10.14 28.98
N LYS A 38 -17.26 8.88 28.51
CA LYS A 38 -18.44 7.98 28.43
C LYS A 38 -19.61 8.53 27.61
N GLN A 39 -19.35 9.45 26.69
CA GLN A 39 -20.36 10.05 25.80
C GLN A 39 -20.66 9.18 24.57
N GLY A 40 -19.94 8.06 24.40
CA GLY A 40 -20.09 7.16 23.26
C GLY A 40 -19.33 7.64 22.02
N LEU A 41 -19.70 7.13 20.84
CA LEU A 41 -19.11 7.54 19.56
C LEU A 41 -19.95 8.67 18.96
N PRO A 42 -19.39 9.87 18.74
CA PRO A 42 -20.11 10.94 18.06
C PRO A 42 -20.45 10.55 16.62
N ILE A 43 -21.72 10.73 16.22
CA ILE A 43 -22.22 10.40 14.87
C ILE A 43 -21.42 11.13 13.79
N ILE A 44 -21.03 12.38 14.05
CA ILE A 44 -20.23 13.20 13.12
C ILE A 44 -18.86 12.53 12.87
N ASN A 45 -18.18 12.08 13.92
CA ASN A 45 -16.89 11.38 13.80
C ASN A 45 -17.07 10.09 12.99
N GLN A 46 -18.13 9.33 13.26
CA GLN A 46 -18.43 8.10 12.55
C GLN A 46 -18.62 8.35 11.04
N VAL A 47 -19.44 9.34 10.67
CA VAL A 47 -19.67 9.69 9.25
C VAL A 47 -18.38 10.09 8.58
N ILE A 48 -17.55 10.93 9.21
CA ILE A 48 -16.29 11.37 8.61
C ILE A 48 -15.30 10.20 8.49
N SER A 49 -15.24 9.28 9.46
CA SER A 49 -14.40 8.08 9.37
C SER A 49 -14.77 7.21 8.15
N TRP A 50 -16.06 6.93 7.96
CA TRP A 50 -16.54 6.16 6.81
C TRP A 50 -16.30 6.88 5.48
N MET A 51 -16.55 8.19 5.41
CA MET A 51 -16.27 8.99 4.22
C MET A 51 -14.78 9.02 3.90
N THR A 52 -13.92 9.11 4.93
CA THR A 52 -12.46 9.05 4.78
C THR A 52 -12.03 7.71 4.19
N LEU A 53 -12.60 6.60 4.69
CA LEU A 53 -12.33 5.26 4.16
C LEU A 53 -12.65 5.13 2.68
N VAL A 54 -13.85 5.54 2.27
CA VAL A 54 -14.25 5.50 0.85
C VAL A 54 -13.39 6.45 0.01
N SER A 55 -13.13 7.66 0.51
CA SER A 55 -12.32 8.66 -0.20
C SER A 55 -10.89 8.19 -0.43
N SER A 56 -10.31 7.42 0.50
CA SER A 56 -8.94 6.94 0.39
C SER A 56 -8.69 6.02 -0.80
N LEU A 57 -9.72 5.37 -1.32
CA LEU A 57 -9.65 4.50 -2.50
C LEU A 57 -9.82 5.28 -3.81
N ILE A 58 -10.70 6.28 -3.79
CA ILE A 58 -11.11 7.01 -5.00
C ILE A 58 -10.12 8.14 -5.31
N VAL A 59 -9.72 8.90 -4.29
CA VAL A 59 -8.88 10.10 -4.47
C VAL A 59 -7.53 9.78 -5.10
N PRO A 60 -6.84 8.67 -4.76
CA PRO A 60 -5.63 8.28 -5.45
C PRO A 60 -5.81 8.17 -6.93
N LEU A 61 -6.91 7.58 -7.44
CA LEU A 61 -7.16 7.36 -8.87
C LEU A 61 -7.37 8.67 -9.65
N LEU A 62 -7.74 9.75 -8.97
CA LEU A 62 -7.93 11.08 -9.57
C LEU A 62 -6.61 11.83 -9.79
N SER A 63 -5.55 11.44 -9.07
CA SER A 63 -4.25 12.11 -9.13
C SER A 63 -3.58 11.93 -10.50
N PRO A 64 -2.55 12.73 -10.85
CA PRO A 64 -1.76 12.49 -12.05
C PRO A 64 -1.00 11.16 -11.95
N THR A 65 -0.65 10.61 -13.10
CA THR A 65 -0.01 9.28 -13.26
C THR A 65 1.52 9.33 -13.18
N PHE A 66 2.10 10.51 -12.91
CA PHE A 66 3.54 10.64 -12.65
C PHE A 66 3.93 9.84 -11.42
N LEU A 67 5.01 9.06 -11.51
CA LEU A 67 5.38 8.07 -10.49
C LEU A 67 5.35 8.61 -9.06
N PHE A 68 6.18 9.64 -8.80
CA PHE A 68 6.34 10.21 -7.46
C PHE A 68 5.03 10.79 -6.92
N LEU A 69 4.32 11.54 -7.77
CA LEU A 69 3.06 12.19 -7.43
C LEU A 69 1.94 11.17 -7.16
N ARG A 70 1.84 10.11 -7.96
CA ARG A 70 0.90 9.01 -7.75
C ARG A 70 1.22 8.24 -6.47
N LEU A 71 2.48 7.88 -6.24
CA LEU A 71 2.90 7.20 -5.01
C LEU A 71 2.62 8.04 -3.76
N LEU A 72 2.93 9.34 -3.81
CA LEU A 72 2.65 10.27 -2.72
C LEU A 72 1.14 10.38 -2.46
N SER A 73 0.34 10.46 -3.51
CA SER A 73 -1.12 10.48 -3.44
C SER A 73 -1.68 9.19 -2.79
N ILE A 74 -1.22 8.02 -3.24
CA ILE A 74 -1.59 6.73 -2.64
C ILE A 74 -1.18 6.70 -1.17
N PHE A 75 0.06 7.10 -0.84
CA PHE A 75 0.54 7.14 0.54
C PHE A 75 -0.31 8.05 1.44
N LEU A 76 -0.53 9.32 1.07
CA LEU A 76 -1.31 10.26 1.89
C LEU A 76 -2.74 9.76 2.13
N SER A 77 -3.37 9.19 1.09
CA SER A 77 -4.74 8.68 1.19
C SER A 77 -4.87 7.47 2.12
N LEU A 78 -3.96 6.48 1.99
CA LEU A 78 -3.97 5.27 2.82
C LEU A 78 -3.46 5.55 4.24
N MET A 79 -2.60 6.55 4.41
CA MET A 79 -2.17 6.99 5.75
C MET A 79 -3.35 7.54 6.55
N SER A 80 -4.24 8.32 5.91
CA SER A 80 -5.44 8.86 6.57
C SER A 80 -6.36 7.75 7.10
N THR A 81 -6.55 6.66 6.36
CA THR A 81 -7.32 5.51 6.86
C THR A 81 -6.60 4.69 7.89
N TYR A 82 -5.29 4.48 7.72
CA TYR A 82 -4.49 3.76 8.71
C TYR A 82 -4.51 4.47 10.06
N LEU A 83 -4.45 5.80 10.09
CA LEU A 83 -4.55 6.60 11.31
C LEU A 83 -5.88 6.39 12.03
N LEU A 84 -7.01 6.38 11.31
CA LEU A 84 -8.33 6.10 11.91
C LEU A 84 -8.42 4.69 12.52
N LEU A 85 -7.64 3.75 11.97
CA LEU A 85 -7.55 2.36 12.41
C LEU A 85 -6.43 2.12 13.43
N SER A 86 -5.75 3.17 13.90
CA SER A 86 -4.60 3.08 14.81
C SER A 86 -4.93 3.66 16.18
N THR A 87 -4.47 3.00 17.24
CA THR A 87 -4.70 3.45 18.63
C THR A 87 -3.48 4.05 19.30
N GLY A 88 -2.29 3.95 18.69
CA GLY A 88 -1.04 4.42 19.28
C GLY A 88 0.12 4.55 18.30
N TYR A 89 1.32 4.19 18.76
CA TYR A 89 2.57 4.37 18.03
C TYR A 89 2.68 3.53 16.74
N GLU A 90 1.85 2.50 16.58
CA GLU A 90 1.72 1.71 15.34
C GLU A 90 1.43 2.59 14.11
N ALA A 91 0.79 3.75 14.30
CA ALA A 91 0.56 4.76 13.27
C ALA A 91 1.84 5.22 12.56
N LEU A 92 3.01 5.16 13.23
CA LEU A 92 4.29 5.56 12.65
C LEU A 92 4.87 4.53 11.67
N PHE A 93 4.40 3.28 11.74
CA PHE A 93 4.96 2.19 10.95
C PHE A 93 4.77 2.39 9.43
N PRO A 94 3.56 2.68 8.90
CA PRO A 94 3.40 2.93 7.46
C PRO A 94 4.17 4.14 6.97
N LEU A 95 4.35 5.17 7.82
CA LEU A 95 5.17 6.34 7.50
C LEU A 95 6.64 5.95 7.33
N ALA A 96 7.20 5.22 8.30
CA ALA A 96 8.57 4.72 8.23
C ALA A 96 8.77 3.79 7.02
N LEU A 97 7.81 2.90 6.77
CA LEU A 97 7.81 2.00 5.63
C LEU A 97 7.79 2.77 4.30
N ALA A 98 6.93 3.79 4.17
CA ALA A 98 6.86 4.61 2.96
C ALA A 98 8.15 5.39 2.71
N LEU A 99 8.77 5.96 3.74
CA LEU A 99 10.07 6.61 3.62
C LEU A 99 11.14 5.62 3.14
N LEU A 100 11.16 4.41 3.69
CA LEU A 100 12.05 3.35 3.26
C LEU A 100 11.81 2.95 1.79
N MET A 101 10.55 2.93 1.34
CA MET A 101 10.19 2.66 -0.05
C MET A 101 10.70 3.77 -0.98
N PHE A 102 10.56 5.04 -0.60
CA PHE A 102 11.08 6.15 -1.39
C PHE A 102 12.61 6.11 -1.50
N VAL A 103 13.31 5.80 -0.40
CA VAL A 103 14.77 5.60 -0.40
C VAL A 103 15.13 4.44 -1.31
N TRP A 104 14.43 3.30 -1.22
CA TRP A 104 14.68 2.14 -2.06
C TRP A 104 14.50 2.47 -3.56
N ILE A 105 13.41 3.13 -3.94
CA ILE A 105 13.18 3.59 -5.32
C ILE A 105 14.34 4.50 -5.77
N GLY A 106 14.75 5.46 -4.94
CA GLY A 106 15.87 6.36 -5.24
C GLY A 106 17.18 5.60 -5.47
N MET A 107 17.53 4.65 -4.60
CA MET A 107 18.74 3.84 -4.75
C MET A 107 18.74 3.00 -6.03
N GLU A 108 17.59 2.42 -6.41
CA GLU A 108 17.49 1.65 -7.65
C GLU A 108 17.69 2.52 -8.89
N GLN A 109 17.22 3.77 -8.86
CA GLN A 109 17.43 4.71 -9.97
C GLN A 109 18.90 5.07 -10.13
N GLU A 110 19.59 5.41 -9.04
CA GLU A 110 21.02 5.75 -9.07
C GLU A 110 21.86 4.56 -9.57
N THR A 111 21.50 3.33 -9.17
CA THR A 111 22.20 2.11 -9.59
C THR A 111 22.12 1.88 -11.11
N ILE A 112 20.97 2.20 -11.72
CA ILE A 112 20.79 2.10 -13.18
C ILE A 112 21.61 3.18 -13.90
N GLN A 113 21.68 4.39 -13.33
CA GLN A 113 22.41 5.50 -13.91
C GLN A 113 23.92 5.22 -14.01
N GLN A 114 24.48 4.49 -13.04
CA GLN A 114 25.89 4.09 -13.05
C GLN A 114 26.23 3.02 -14.11
N HIS A 115 25.25 2.19 -14.51
CA HIS A 115 25.44 1.13 -15.51
C HIS A 115 25.34 1.62 -16.97
N GLY A 116 25.29 2.94 -17.21
CA GLY A 116 25.52 3.50 -18.55
C GLY A 116 24.36 3.40 -19.54
N ILE A 117 23.15 2.99 -19.12
CA ILE A 117 21.97 2.98 -20.00
C ILE A 117 21.43 4.42 -20.10
N SER A 118 21.74 5.07 -21.22
CA SER A 118 21.41 6.46 -21.58
C SER A 118 19.91 6.76 -21.77
N PHE A 119 19.01 6.20 -20.95
CA PHE A 119 17.58 6.52 -21.01
C PHE A 119 17.18 7.38 -19.81
N LYS A 120 17.24 8.70 -20.00
CA LYS A 120 16.74 9.68 -19.02
C LYS A 120 15.23 9.85 -19.18
N PRO A 121 14.45 9.48 -18.16
CA PRO A 121 13.48 10.45 -17.65
C PRO A 121 13.76 10.72 -16.16
N LYS A 122 13.77 12.00 -15.76
CA LYS A 122 13.69 12.36 -14.33
C LYS A 122 12.46 11.66 -13.72
N LEU A 123 12.51 11.25 -12.45
CA LEU A 123 11.38 10.60 -11.75
C LEU A 123 10.06 11.39 -11.88
N SER A 124 10.14 12.72 -12.06
CA SER A 124 9.01 13.62 -12.28
C SER A 124 8.36 13.53 -13.68
N VAL A 125 9.03 12.93 -14.66
CA VAL A 125 8.59 12.80 -16.06
C VAL A 125 8.08 11.39 -16.36
N LEU A 126 8.50 10.38 -15.58
CA LEU A 126 8.05 9.01 -15.77
C LEU A 126 6.59 8.84 -15.31
N SER A 127 5.79 8.21 -16.16
CA SER A 127 4.35 8.00 -15.95
C SER A 127 4.02 6.53 -15.97
N PHE A 128 3.16 6.10 -15.04
CA PHE A 128 2.63 4.74 -15.00
C PHE A 128 1.78 4.39 -16.23
N SER A 129 1.23 5.39 -16.94
CA SER A 129 0.31 5.18 -18.07
C SER A 129 0.98 5.21 -19.43
N CYS A 130 2.30 5.38 -19.51
CA CYS A 130 2.98 5.39 -20.80
C CYS A 130 2.98 3.96 -21.36
N PRO A 131 2.45 3.70 -22.57
CA PRO A 131 2.54 2.39 -23.19
C PRO A 131 4.02 2.16 -23.53
N THR A 132 4.73 1.43 -22.68
CA THR A 132 6.05 0.91 -23.03
C THR A 132 5.84 -0.14 -24.13
N ASP A 133 6.22 0.21 -25.36
CA ASP A 133 6.24 -0.73 -26.47
C ASP A 133 6.99 -2.00 -26.07
N ILE A 134 6.43 -3.15 -26.45
CA ILE A 134 6.89 -4.51 -26.12
C ILE A 134 8.36 -4.76 -26.50
N THR A 135 8.95 -3.88 -27.32
CA THR A 135 10.33 -3.91 -27.81
C THR A 135 11.38 -3.33 -26.86
N GLN A 136 11.00 -2.68 -25.75
CA GLN A 136 11.94 -2.00 -24.84
C GLN A 136 12.31 -2.78 -23.57
N PHE A 137 11.85 -4.02 -23.38
CA PHE A 137 12.17 -4.77 -22.17
C PHE A 137 13.62 -5.25 -22.15
N ARG A 138 14.37 -4.83 -21.12
CA ARG A 138 15.74 -5.29 -20.86
C ARG A 138 15.77 -6.81 -20.58
N PRO A 139 16.84 -7.55 -20.94
CA PRO A 139 17.06 -8.90 -20.46
C PRO A 139 17.20 -8.95 -18.92
N LEU A 140 16.90 -10.12 -18.34
CA LEU A 140 17.02 -10.38 -16.90
C LEU A 140 18.48 -10.28 -16.45
N ASN A 141 18.71 -9.62 -15.32
CA ASN A 141 20.01 -9.51 -14.68
C ASN A 141 19.94 -9.95 -13.21
N VAL A 142 21.09 -10.19 -12.60
CA VAL A 142 21.18 -10.57 -11.17
C VAL A 142 20.59 -9.48 -10.26
N ASP A 143 20.64 -8.21 -10.69
CA ASP A 143 19.96 -7.10 -10.02
C ASP A 143 18.46 -7.31 -9.85
N ASP A 144 17.83 -8.04 -10.78
CA ASP A 144 16.38 -8.29 -10.75
C ASP A 144 16.02 -9.32 -9.67
N ILE A 145 16.92 -10.28 -9.40
CA ILE A 145 16.81 -11.21 -8.27
C ILE A 145 16.93 -10.43 -6.95
N ARG A 146 17.89 -9.50 -6.86
CA ARG A 146 18.07 -8.64 -5.69
C ARG A 146 16.81 -7.79 -5.42
N ARG A 147 16.21 -7.20 -6.46
CA ARG A 147 14.95 -6.43 -6.36
C ARG A 147 13.78 -7.29 -5.90
N ALA A 148 13.63 -8.49 -6.46
CA ALA A 148 12.60 -9.44 -6.04
C ALA A 148 12.78 -9.89 -4.59
N PHE A 149 14.02 -10.12 -4.16
CA PHE A 149 14.33 -10.43 -2.76
C PHE A 149 13.94 -9.27 -1.82
N PHE A 150 14.32 -8.03 -2.13
CA PHE A 150 13.92 -6.87 -1.34
C PHE A 150 12.41 -6.68 -1.29
N PHE A 151 11.71 -6.95 -2.39
CA PHE A 151 10.25 -6.94 -2.40
C PHE A 151 9.66 -7.94 -1.40
N VAL A 152 10.08 -9.22 -1.46
CA VAL A 152 9.62 -10.24 -0.51
C VAL A 152 9.99 -9.86 0.93
N PHE A 153 11.20 -9.35 1.16
CA PHE A 153 11.65 -8.87 2.46
C PHE A 153 10.74 -7.75 3.01
N PHE A 154 10.36 -6.77 2.18
CA PHE A 154 9.48 -5.68 2.60
C PHE A 154 8.04 -6.13 2.82
N ILE A 155 7.55 -7.12 2.06
CA ILE A 155 6.24 -7.72 2.30
C ILE A 155 6.22 -8.46 3.64
N VAL A 156 7.25 -9.25 3.93
CA VAL A 156 7.39 -9.93 5.23
C VAL A 156 7.53 -8.91 6.37
N THR A 157 8.29 -7.84 6.15
CA THR A 157 8.42 -6.73 7.11
C THR A 157 7.08 -6.02 7.33
N ALA A 158 6.30 -5.79 6.27
CA ALA A 158 4.96 -5.20 6.36
C ALA A 158 4.00 -6.09 7.17
N PHE A 159 4.09 -7.40 7.00
CA PHE A 159 3.31 -8.34 7.79
C PHE A 159 3.64 -8.25 9.28
N PHE A 160 4.91 -8.46 9.65
CA PHE A 160 5.28 -8.48 11.07
C PHE A 160 5.26 -7.10 11.72
N GLY A 161 5.54 -6.04 10.96
CA GLY A 161 5.64 -4.67 11.45
C GLY A 161 4.31 -4.03 11.84
N THR A 162 3.18 -4.55 11.35
CA THR A 162 1.86 -4.16 11.86
C THR A 162 1.57 -4.71 13.27
N GLY A 163 2.49 -5.49 13.84
CA GLY A 163 2.60 -5.79 15.28
C GLY A 163 1.50 -6.65 15.87
N ASN A 164 0.42 -6.91 15.14
CA ASN A 164 -0.84 -7.36 15.74
C ASN A 164 -1.34 -8.72 15.21
N ILE A 165 -0.59 -9.37 14.30
CA ILE A 165 -1.02 -10.58 13.58
C ILE A 165 -0.43 -11.88 14.17
N ALA A 166 0.65 -11.80 14.96
CA ALA A 166 1.29 -13.00 15.52
C ALA A 166 0.36 -13.82 16.43
N SER A 167 -0.72 -13.21 16.94
CA SER A 167 -1.86 -13.93 17.50
C SER A 167 -3.15 -13.20 17.16
N ILE A 168 -4.17 -13.91 16.64
CA ILE A 168 -5.51 -13.33 16.43
C ILE A 168 -6.10 -12.74 17.74
N ASN A 169 -5.56 -13.18 18.88
CA ASN A 169 -5.94 -12.73 20.22
C ASN A 169 -5.32 -11.39 20.65
N SER A 170 -4.33 -10.85 19.94
CA SER A 170 -3.73 -9.55 20.27
C SER A 170 -4.46 -8.36 19.65
N PHE A 171 -5.38 -8.60 18.70
CA PHE A 171 -6.12 -7.51 18.05
C PHE A 171 -7.04 -6.80 19.03
N ASP A 172 -6.65 -5.59 19.40
CA ASP A 172 -7.45 -4.72 20.25
C ASP A 172 -8.66 -4.18 19.45
N PRO A 173 -9.91 -4.51 19.83
CA PRO A 173 -11.11 -3.98 19.18
C PRO A 173 -11.20 -2.45 19.28
N THR A 174 -10.44 -1.80 20.16
CA THR A 174 -10.41 -0.33 20.25
C THR A 174 -9.95 0.33 18.95
N SER A 175 -9.21 -0.38 18.10
CA SER A 175 -8.68 0.16 16.85
C SER A 175 -9.77 0.45 15.80
N VAL A 176 -10.97 -0.12 15.94
CA VAL A 176 -12.10 0.15 15.04
C VAL A 176 -13.10 1.15 15.59
N TYR A 177 -12.89 1.66 16.82
CA TYR A 177 -13.88 2.51 17.50
C TYR A 177 -14.15 3.85 16.81
N CYS A 178 -13.26 4.32 15.95
CA CYS A 178 -13.53 5.46 15.07
C CYS A 178 -14.68 5.21 14.08
N PHE A 179 -15.02 3.94 13.82
CA PHE A 179 -16.06 3.51 12.86
C PHE A 179 -17.29 2.93 13.54
N LEU A 180 -17.09 2.10 14.56
CA LEU A 180 -18.16 1.38 15.23
C LEU A 180 -17.73 0.95 16.64
N THR A 181 -18.64 1.13 17.60
CA THR A 181 -18.46 0.69 18.99
C THR A 181 -19.29 -0.54 19.33
N VAL A 182 -20.33 -0.83 18.54
CA VAL A 182 -21.15 -2.03 18.69
C VAL A 182 -20.42 -3.21 18.07
N PHE A 183 -20.32 -4.32 18.81
CA PHE A 183 -19.64 -5.52 18.32
C PHE A 183 -20.35 -6.09 17.08
N SER A 184 -19.65 -6.05 15.95
CA SER A 184 -20.05 -6.68 14.71
C SER A 184 -18.85 -7.44 14.14
N PRO A 185 -18.75 -8.77 14.32
CA PRO A 185 -17.52 -9.52 14.09
C PRO A 185 -17.05 -9.43 12.63
N PHE A 186 -17.98 -9.45 11.67
CA PHE A 186 -17.65 -9.38 10.25
C PHE A 186 -17.13 -8.00 9.81
N LEU A 187 -17.78 -6.90 10.24
CA LEU A 187 -17.34 -5.56 9.88
C LEU A 187 -16.04 -5.18 10.61
N MET A 188 -15.94 -5.52 11.90
CA MET A 188 -14.73 -5.29 12.68
C MET A 188 -13.55 -6.08 12.12
N GLY A 189 -13.76 -7.37 11.84
CA GLY A 189 -12.76 -8.21 11.17
C GLY A 189 -12.38 -7.66 9.79
N GLY A 190 -13.35 -7.19 9.00
CA GLY A 190 -13.09 -6.57 7.70
C GLY A 190 -12.24 -5.29 7.78
N LEU A 191 -12.52 -4.41 8.75
CA LEU A 191 -11.73 -3.20 8.99
C LEU A 191 -10.30 -3.53 9.46
N LEU A 192 -10.14 -4.57 10.27
CA LEU A 192 -8.82 -5.05 10.69
C LEU A 192 -8.05 -5.66 9.52
N LEU A 193 -8.69 -6.48 8.68
CA LEU A 193 -8.10 -6.97 7.44
C LEU A 193 -7.70 -5.81 6.51
N TRP A 194 -8.51 -4.76 6.45
CA TRP A 194 -8.17 -3.55 5.71
C TRP A 194 -6.93 -2.84 6.27
N LYS A 195 -6.83 -2.68 7.59
CA LYS A 195 -5.64 -2.13 8.27
C LYS A 195 -4.37 -2.91 7.91
N ILE A 196 -4.47 -4.23 7.90
CA ILE A 196 -3.37 -5.14 7.54
C ILE A 196 -3.00 -5.00 6.06
N ALA A 197 -3.98 -4.84 5.17
CA ALA A 197 -3.76 -4.70 3.73
C ALA A 197 -2.99 -3.43 3.33
N ILE A 198 -3.12 -2.33 4.08
CA ILE A 198 -2.55 -1.03 3.72
C ILE A 198 -1.02 -1.08 3.50
N PRO A 199 -0.19 -1.54 4.44
CA PRO A 199 1.26 -1.65 4.24
C PRO A 199 1.65 -2.53 3.05
N PHE A 200 0.90 -3.60 2.79
CA PHE A 200 1.15 -4.45 1.63
C PHE A 200 0.91 -3.72 0.31
N VAL A 201 -0.20 -2.98 0.21
CA VAL A 201 -0.51 -2.16 -0.98
C VAL A 201 0.58 -1.12 -1.20
N LEU A 202 1.09 -0.47 -0.15
CA LEU A 202 2.18 0.51 -0.26
C LEU A 202 3.46 -0.12 -0.84
N VAL A 203 3.87 -1.29 -0.33
CA VAL A 203 5.06 -2.01 -0.83
C VAL A 203 4.86 -2.47 -2.28
N SER A 204 3.67 -2.98 -2.63
CA SER A 204 3.37 -3.39 -4.00
C SER A 204 3.35 -2.21 -4.98
N CYS A 205 2.80 -1.05 -4.60
CA CYS A 205 2.87 0.16 -5.43
C CYS A 205 4.30 0.66 -5.62
N ALA A 206 5.15 0.60 -4.59
CA ALA A 206 6.56 0.93 -4.70
C ALA A 206 7.30 -0.03 -5.62
N PHE A 207 7.00 -1.33 -5.55
CA PHE A 207 7.56 -2.33 -6.45
C PHE A 207 7.16 -2.12 -7.90
N GLU A 208 5.89 -1.80 -8.17
CA GLU A 208 5.44 -1.39 -9.51
C GLU A 208 6.20 -0.14 -10.01
N ALA A 209 6.48 0.83 -9.15
CA ALA A 209 7.30 1.97 -9.53
C ALA A 209 8.73 1.56 -9.90
N ILE A 210 9.33 0.61 -9.18
CA ILE A 210 10.64 0.05 -9.53
C ILE A 210 10.58 -0.66 -10.89
N GLN A 211 9.54 -1.44 -11.17
CA GLN A 211 9.37 -2.09 -12.48
C GLN A 211 9.33 -1.07 -13.63
N VAL A 212 8.56 0.02 -13.47
CA VAL A 212 8.45 1.06 -14.51
C VAL A 212 9.76 1.84 -14.66
N THR A 213 10.44 2.20 -13.55
CA THR A 213 11.75 2.89 -13.62
C THR A 213 12.86 2.05 -14.23
N THR A 214 12.79 0.73 -14.07
CA THR A 214 13.81 -0.22 -14.55
C THR A 214 13.50 -0.83 -15.91
N GLN A 215 12.35 -0.49 -16.51
CA GLN A 215 11.85 -1.04 -17.79
C GLN A 215 11.83 -2.59 -17.80
N LEU A 216 11.41 -3.17 -16.68
CA LEU A 216 11.30 -4.62 -16.54
C LEU A 216 9.90 -5.11 -16.85
N SER A 217 9.82 -6.31 -17.44
CA SER A 217 8.53 -6.96 -17.67
C SER A 217 7.97 -7.45 -16.33
N SER A 218 6.78 -6.95 -15.95
CA SER A 218 6.08 -7.34 -14.72
C SER A 218 5.93 -8.86 -14.59
N LYS A 219 5.66 -9.55 -15.71
CA LYS A 219 5.52 -11.01 -15.73
C LYS A 219 6.80 -11.73 -15.30
N ARG A 220 7.96 -11.28 -15.77
CA ARG A 220 9.25 -11.93 -15.49
C ARG A 220 9.66 -11.73 -14.03
N LEU A 221 9.53 -10.51 -13.53
CA LEU A 221 9.83 -10.21 -12.12
C LEU A 221 8.87 -10.92 -11.17
N PHE A 222 7.58 -10.97 -11.51
CA PHE A 222 6.59 -11.69 -10.72
C PHE A 222 6.92 -13.19 -10.60
N LEU A 223 7.40 -13.83 -11.68
CA LEU A 223 7.85 -15.22 -11.62
C LEU A 223 9.05 -15.40 -10.67
N ILE A 224 10.01 -14.48 -10.65
CA ILE A 224 11.13 -14.54 -9.69
C ILE A 224 10.63 -14.43 -8.25
N VAL A 225 9.72 -13.48 -7.99
CA VAL A 225 9.10 -13.30 -6.67
C VAL A 225 8.38 -14.58 -6.24
N LEU A 226 7.65 -15.23 -7.14
CA LEU A 226 6.96 -16.50 -6.87
C LEU A 226 7.97 -17.59 -6.49
N VAL A 227 9.03 -17.77 -7.28
CA VAL A 227 10.08 -18.76 -6.99
C VAL A 227 10.74 -18.52 -5.62
N ILE A 228 11.10 -17.27 -5.29
CA ILE A 228 11.68 -16.93 -3.98
C ILE A 228 10.68 -17.25 -2.86
N SER A 229 9.40 -16.96 -3.08
CA SER A 229 8.35 -17.22 -2.09
C SER A 229 8.10 -18.73 -1.89
N ASP A 230 8.18 -19.53 -2.95
CA ASP A 230 8.06 -20.99 -2.87
C ASP A 230 9.28 -21.61 -2.16
N ILE A 231 10.49 -21.10 -2.40
CA ILE A 231 11.69 -21.51 -1.66
C ILE A 231 11.52 -21.22 -0.16
N MET A 232 11.00 -20.05 0.18
CA MET A 232 10.67 -19.70 1.56
C MET A 232 9.59 -20.62 2.15
N ALA A 233 8.55 -20.97 1.38
CA ALA A 233 7.52 -21.91 1.82
C ALA A 233 8.08 -23.31 2.10
N LEU A 234 8.96 -23.82 1.22
CA LEU A 234 9.65 -25.10 1.42
C LEU A 234 10.54 -25.07 2.67
N HIS A 235 11.22 -23.95 2.94
CA HIS A 235 12.00 -23.80 4.16
C HIS A 235 11.13 -23.97 5.41
N PHE A 236 9.96 -23.32 5.45
CA PHE A 236 9.02 -23.48 6.57
C PHE A 236 8.37 -24.85 6.62
N PHE A 237 8.15 -25.50 5.48
CA PHE A 237 7.67 -26.88 5.42
C PHE A 237 8.63 -27.84 6.15
N PHE A 238 9.94 -27.72 5.90
CA PHE A 238 10.94 -28.54 6.59
C PHE A 238 11.14 -28.16 8.07
N LEU A 239 10.63 -27.01 8.51
CA LEU A 239 10.63 -26.58 9.91
C LEU A 239 9.36 -26.98 10.65
N VAL A 240 8.37 -27.60 10.00
CA VAL A 240 7.19 -28.15 10.65
C VAL A 240 7.64 -29.24 11.63
N LYS A 241 7.16 -29.15 12.88
CA LYS A 241 7.51 -30.08 13.95
C LYS A 241 6.34 -31.00 14.24
N ASP A 242 6.61 -32.30 14.30
CA ASP A 242 5.65 -33.33 14.71
C ASP A 242 5.82 -33.74 16.19
N TYR A 243 6.69 -33.04 16.93
CA TYR A 243 7.03 -33.32 18.32
C TYR A 243 7.18 -32.02 19.13
N GLY A 244 7.03 -32.12 20.45
CA GLY A 244 7.10 -30.98 21.36
C GLY A 244 5.74 -30.62 21.97
N SER A 245 5.59 -29.37 22.41
CA SER A 245 4.30 -28.91 22.94
C SER A 245 3.28 -28.72 21.82
N TRP A 246 1.98 -28.84 22.13
CA TRP A 246 0.90 -28.55 21.17
C TRP A 246 0.99 -27.13 20.61
N LEU A 247 1.51 -26.18 21.39
CA LEU A 247 1.74 -24.81 20.94
C LEU A 247 2.87 -24.74 19.90
N ASP A 248 3.98 -25.45 20.11
CA ASP A 248 5.10 -25.46 19.15
C ASP A 248 4.70 -26.12 17.83
N ILE A 249 3.94 -27.21 17.91
CA ILE A 249 3.37 -27.88 16.73
C ILE A 249 2.45 -26.92 16.00
N GLY A 250 1.49 -26.32 16.71
CA GLY A 250 0.52 -25.38 16.14
C GLY A 250 1.17 -24.13 15.53
N THR A 251 2.19 -23.56 16.15
CA THR A 251 2.92 -22.39 15.64
C THR A 251 3.74 -22.73 14.39
N SER A 252 4.40 -23.89 14.35
CA SER A 252 5.14 -24.33 13.16
C SER A 252 4.20 -24.52 11.94
N ILE A 253 3.03 -25.13 12.16
CA ILE A 253 1.99 -25.29 11.14
C ILE A 253 1.43 -23.92 10.72
N SER A 254 1.16 -23.03 11.67
CA SER A 254 0.63 -21.69 11.39
C SER A 254 1.61 -20.88 10.52
N HIS A 255 2.90 -20.89 10.84
CA HIS A 255 3.92 -20.21 10.03
C HIS A 255 3.96 -20.73 8.60
N TYR A 256 3.90 -22.06 8.41
CA TYR A 256 3.86 -22.65 7.07
C TYR A 256 2.61 -22.21 6.28
N VAL A 257 1.43 -22.28 6.90
CA VAL A 257 0.17 -21.86 6.27
C VAL A 257 0.16 -20.36 5.95
N ILE A 258 0.70 -19.53 6.82
CA ILE A 258 0.85 -18.09 6.60
C ILE A 258 1.71 -17.82 5.37
N VAL A 259 2.86 -18.49 5.25
CA VAL A 259 3.77 -18.31 4.11
C VAL A 259 3.16 -18.77 2.80
N MET A 260 2.46 -19.91 2.78
CA MET A 260 1.70 -20.34 1.60
C MET A 260 0.58 -19.36 1.25
N SER A 261 -0.10 -18.79 2.24
CA SER A 261 -1.17 -17.81 1.99
C SER A 261 -0.61 -16.51 1.41
N PHE A 262 0.61 -16.11 1.78
CA PHE A 262 1.25 -14.93 1.20
C PHE A 262 1.47 -15.05 -0.30
N THR A 263 1.84 -16.23 -0.81
CA THR A 263 2.13 -16.36 -2.26
C THR A 263 0.91 -16.06 -3.10
N ILE A 264 -0.26 -16.55 -2.67
CA ILE A 264 -1.56 -16.26 -3.31
C ILE A 264 -1.91 -14.77 -3.14
N PHE A 265 -1.72 -14.24 -1.92
CA PHE A 265 -2.04 -12.84 -1.64
C PHE A 265 -1.18 -11.85 -2.43
N LEU A 266 0.11 -12.16 -2.65
CA LEU A 266 1.03 -11.37 -3.48
C LEU A 266 0.53 -11.21 -4.93
N MET A 267 -0.09 -12.25 -5.49
CA MET A 267 -0.69 -12.18 -6.82
C MET A 267 -1.84 -11.16 -6.88
N LEU A 268 -2.72 -11.19 -5.88
CA LEU A 268 -3.83 -10.25 -5.76
C LEU A 268 -3.31 -8.82 -5.56
N LEU A 269 -2.32 -8.64 -4.69
CA LEU A 269 -1.72 -7.34 -4.42
C LEU A 269 -1.06 -6.72 -5.65
N SER A 270 -0.38 -7.52 -6.49
CA SER A 270 0.20 -7.02 -7.73
C SER A 270 -0.88 -6.47 -8.68
N GLY A 271 -2.02 -7.17 -8.81
CA GLY A 271 -3.16 -6.69 -9.59
C GLY A 271 -3.75 -5.38 -9.04
N VAL A 272 -3.93 -5.30 -7.71
CA VAL A 272 -4.41 -4.08 -7.04
C VAL A 272 -3.44 -2.92 -7.22
N ALA A 273 -2.14 -3.16 -7.08
CA ALA A 273 -1.11 -2.15 -7.26
C ALA A 273 -1.11 -1.61 -8.70
N GLN A 274 -1.18 -2.47 -9.70
CA GLN A 274 -1.29 -2.07 -11.11
C GLN A 274 -2.55 -1.23 -11.38
N LEU A 275 -3.69 -1.62 -10.79
CA LEU A 275 -4.93 -0.87 -10.90
C LEU A 275 -4.78 0.55 -10.33
N LEU A 276 -4.25 0.66 -9.11
CA LEU A 276 -4.08 1.94 -8.40
C LEU A 276 -3.05 2.86 -9.05
N THR A 277 -1.98 2.31 -9.63
CA THR A 277 -0.92 3.11 -10.23
C THR A 277 -1.25 3.54 -11.66
N THR A 278 -1.81 2.63 -12.47
CA THR A 278 -1.95 2.81 -13.92
C THR A 278 -3.25 3.49 -14.32
N LYS A 279 -4.37 3.21 -13.62
CA LYS A 279 -5.66 3.79 -13.98
C LYS A 279 -5.76 5.22 -13.46
N ARG A 280 -6.22 6.13 -14.32
CA ARG A 280 -6.64 7.47 -13.96
C ARG A 280 -8.13 7.60 -14.23
N LEU A 281 -8.90 8.02 -13.23
CA LEU A 281 -10.29 8.40 -13.42
C LEU A 281 -10.32 9.83 -13.97
N GLU A 282 -10.67 9.98 -15.24
CA GLU A 282 -10.98 11.29 -15.79
C GLU A 282 -12.44 11.61 -15.43
N LEU A 283 -12.62 12.49 -14.45
CA LEU A 283 -13.91 13.14 -14.20
C LEU A 283 -14.30 13.85 -15.50
N TRP A 284 -15.33 13.31 -16.16
CA TRP A 284 -16.03 13.81 -17.36
C TRP A 284 -15.80 15.32 -17.51
N GLU A 285 -14.77 15.71 -18.26
CA GLU A 285 -14.65 17.11 -18.67
C GLU A 285 -15.82 17.37 -19.60
N GLU A 286 -16.65 18.34 -19.23
CA GLU A 286 -17.71 18.91 -20.05
C GLU A 286 -17.30 18.86 -21.52
N THR A 287 -18.03 18.05 -22.29
CA THR A 287 -18.05 18.08 -23.74
C THR A 287 -18.13 19.54 -24.13
N LYS A 288 -17.01 20.11 -24.59
CA LYS A 288 -17.00 21.42 -25.24
C LYS A 288 -18.10 21.38 -26.29
N ARG A 289 -19.21 22.08 -26.05
CA ARG A 289 -20.13 22.50 -27.10
C ARG A 289 -19.28 23.30 -28.08
N HIS A 290 -18.85 22.65 -29.15
CA HIS A 290 -18.59 23.35 -30.40
C HIS A 290 -19.95 23.88 -30.86
N SER A 291 -20.30 25.10 -30.43
CA SER A 291 -21.27 25.91 -31.14
C SER A 291 -20.61 26.37 -32.43
N LEU A 292 -20.89 25.65 -33.51
CA LEU A 292 -20.92 26.20 -34.86
C LEU A 292 -22.07 27.23 -34.94
#